data_AF-A0A972ZMA0-F1
#
_entry.id   AF-A0A972ZMA0-F1
#
_cell.length_a   1.000
_cell.length_b   1.000
_cell.length_c   1.000
_cell.angle_alpha   90.00
_cell.angle_beta   90.00
_cell.angle_gamma   90.00
#
_symmetry.space_group_name_H-M   'P 1'
#
loop_
_entity.id
_entity.type
_entity.pdbx_description
1 polymer ?
#
loop_
_entity_poly.entity_id
_entity_poly.type
_entity_poly.pdbx_seq_one_letter_code
_entity_poly.pdbx_strand_id
1 'polypeptide(L)' 'SFTNQVLAQIELWENHKNYKNDVYVLPKYLDEKVATLHLKKLGVNLTELTTEQADYLGLKKEGPYKPDHYRY' A
#
# COMPACT_ATOMS: atom_id res chain seq x y z
N SER A 1 10.19 -3.90 7.42
CA SER A 1 11.17 -4.21 6.35
C SER A 1 10.98 -5.60 5.73
N PHE A 2 10.97 -6.69 6.50
CA PHE A 2 10.87 -8.04 5.90
C PHE A 2 9.52 -8.36 5.25
N THR A 3 8.41 -7.78 5.70
CA THR A 3 7.12 -7.93 5.01
C THR A 3 7.18 -7.43 3.56
N ASN A 4 7.81 -6.27 3.33
CA ASN A 4 8.02 -5.75 1.97
C ASN A 4 8.91 -6.68 1.14
N GLN A 5 9.96 -7.26 1.73
CA GLN A 5 10.81 -8.23 1.04
C GLN A 5 10.03 -9.48 0.62
N VAL A 6 9.21 -10.05 1.51
CA VAL A 6 8.39 -11.23 1.19
C VAL A 6 7.37 -10.92 0.10
N LEU A 7 6.69 -9.77 0.18
CA LEU A 7 5.73 -9.36 -0.85
C LEU A 7 6.41 -9.14 -2.21
N ALA A 8 7.59 -8.51 -2.23
CA ALA A 8 8.36 -8.33 -3.46
C ALA A 8 8.80 -9.68 -4.07
N GLN A 9 9.20 -10.65 -3.24
CA GLN A 9 9.56 -11.99 -3.70
C GLN A 9 8.35 -12.73 -4.31
N ILE A 10 7.18 -12.66 -3.65
CA ILE A 10 5.94 -13.26 -4.18
C ILE A 10 5.55 -12.61 -5.50
N GLU A 11 5.57 -11.27 -5.57
CA GLU A 11 5.22 -10.52 -6.79
C GLU A 11 6.13 -10.86 -7.96
N LEU A 12 7.45 -10.88 -7.75
CA LEU A 12 8.37 -11.26 -8.81
C LEU A 12 8.20 -12.73 -9.20
N TRP A 13 8.03 -13.63 -8.24
CA TRP A 13 7.85 -15.05 -8.53
C TRP A 13 6.60 -15.31 -9.39
N GLU A 14 5.46 -14.76 -9.00
CA GLU A 14 4.18 -15.00 -9.66
C GLU A 14 4.02 -14.17 -10.95
N ASN A 15 4.53 -12.93 -10.96
CA ASN A 15 4.22 -11.93 -12.00
C ASN A 15 5.44 -11.44 -12.80
N HIS A 16 6.63 -12.06 -12.70
CA HIS A 16 7.87 -11.62 -13.40
C HIS A 16 7.67 -11.26 -14.89
N LYS A 17 6.78 -11.95 -15.61
CA LYS A 17 6.50 -11.69 -17.03
C LYS A 17 5.96 -10.28 -17.33
N ASN A 18 5.42 -9.61 -16.32
CA ASN A 18 4.89 -8.25 -16.42
C ASN A 18 5.97 -7.18 -16.24
N TYR A 19 7.20 -7.57 -15.90
CA TYR A 19 8.30 -6.67 -15.58
C TYR A 19 9.41 -6.76 -16.63
N LYS A 20 10.06 -5.62 -16.89
CA LYS A 20 11.28 -5.54 -17.70
C LYS A 20 12.49 -5.56 -16.79
N ASN A 21 13.69 -5.55 -17.37
CA ASN A 21 14.94 -5.40 -16.63
C ASN A 21 15.14 -3.94 -16.21
N ASP A 22 14.33 -3.48 -15.25
CA ASP A 22 14.34 -2.14 -14.67
C ASP A 22 14.19 -2.22 -13.14
N VAL A 23 14.37 -1.08 -12.46
CA VAL A 23 14.16 -0.97 -11.01
C VAL A 23 12.74 -0.51 -10.73
N TYR A 24 12.01 -1.30 -9.95
CA TYR A 24 10.63 -1.02 -9.57
C TYR A 24 10.51 -0.78 -8.07
N VAL A 25 9.50 0.00 -7.70
CA VAL A 25 9.07 0.21 -6.32
C VAL A 25 7.76 -0.54 -6.12
N LEU A 26 7.55 -1.13 -4.95
CA LEU A 26 6.27 -1.77 -4.63
C LEU A 26 5.12 -0.75 -4.73
N PRO A 27 3.98 -1.12 -5.32
CA PRO A 27 2.79 -0.27 -5.36
C PRO A 27 2.39 0.23 -3.97
N LYS A 28 1.94 1.50 -3.87
CA LYS A 28 1.56 2.13 -2.59
C LYS A 28 0.54 1.35 -1.77
N TYR A 29 -0.44 0.70 -2.42
CA TYR A 29 -1.44 -0.08 -1.70
C TYR A 29 -0.82 -1.25 -0.91
N LEU A 30 0.29 -1.83 -1.38
CA LEU A 30 1.02 -2.86 -0.63
C LEU A 30 1.76 -2.25 0.56
N ASP A 31 2.31 -1.06 0.41
CA ASP A 31 2.99 -0.36 1.51
C ASP A 31 1.98 0.02 2.62
N GLU A 32 0.81 0.53 2.25
CA GLU A 32 -0.31 0.80 3.17
C GLU A 32 -0.82 -0.48 3.86
N LYS A 33 -0.87 -1.61 3.13
CA LYS A 33 -1.20 -2.91 3.71
C LYS A 33 -0.15 -3.35 4.73
N VAL A 34 1.14 -3.17 4.43
CA VAL A 34 2.22 -3.47 5.38
C VAL A 34 2.11 -2.61 6.63
N ALA A 35 1.85 -1.31 6.50
CA ALA A 35 1.62 -0.43 7.64
C ALA A 35 0.45 -0.92 8.52
N THR A 36 -0.69 -1.21 7.89
CA THR A 36 -1.91 -1.68 8.57
C THR A 36 -1.69 -2.95 9.39
N LEU A 37 -0.91 -3.91 8.86
CA LEU A 37 -0.59 -5.16 9.56
C LEU A 37 0.15 -4.96 10.89
N HIS A 38 0.88 -3.84 11.05
CA HIS A 38 1.62 -3.55 12.27
C HIS A 38 0.79 -2.79 13.32
N LEU A 39 -0.27 -2.07 12.92
CA LEU A 39 -1.07 -1.20 13.81
C LEU A 39 -1.71 -1.96 14.97
N LYS A 40 -2.26 -3.14 14.71
CA LYS A 40 -2.94 -3.97 15.73
C LYS A 40 -2.00 -4.33 16.88
N LYS A 41 -0.72 -4.59 16.60
CA LYS A 41 0.27 -4.94 17.63
C LYS A 41 0.61 -3.75 18.53
N LEU A 42 0.48 -2.53 18.00
CA LEU A 42 0.73 -1.28 18.70
C LEU A 42 -0.51 -0.74 19.42
N GLY A 43 -1.66 -1.42 19.31
CA GLY A 43 -2.92 -0.94 19.89
C GLY A 43 -3.46 0.32 19.22
N VAL A 44 -3.02 0.61 17.98
CA VAL A 44 -3.47 1.77 17.22
C VAL A 44 -4.77 1.43 16.49
N ASN A 45 -5.77 2.30 16.63
CA ASN A 45 -7.01 2.23 15.86
C ASN A 45 -6.94 3.22 14.69
N LEU A 46 -7.12 2.71 13.48
CA LEU A 46 -7.19 3.53 12.28
C LEU A 46 -8.64 3.96 12.05
N THR A 47 -8.87 5.25 11.83
CA THR A 47 -10.20 5.76 11.47
C THR A 47 -10.48 5.48 9.99
N GLU A 48 -11.71 5.08 9.68
CA GLU A 48 -12.17 4.84 8.32
C GLU A 48 -12.88 6.08 7.76
N LEU A 49 -12.63 6.39 6.48
CA LEU A 49 -13.32 7.47 5.78
C LEU A 49 -14.80 7.13 5.56
N THR A 50 -15.68 8.11 5.77
CA THR A 50 -17.06 8.00 5.29
C THR A 50 -17.09 8.07 3.75
N THR A 51 -18.20 7.65 3.14
CA THR A 51 -18.33 7.71 1.66
C THR A 51 -18.22 9.15 1.19
N GLU A 52 -18.89 10.06 1.88
CA GLU A 52 -18.85 11.50 1.57
C GLU A 52 -17.44 12.08 1.68
N GLN A 53 -16.66 11.69 2.68
CA GLN A 53 -15.27 12.13 2.82
C GLN A 53 -14.37 11.59 1.71
N ALA A 54 -14.54 10.32 1.35
CA ALA A 54 -13.77 9.69 0.28
C ALA A 54 -14.05 10.37 -1.07
N ASP A 55 -15.34 10.58 -1.39
CA ASP A 55 -15.78 11.26 -2.60
C ASP A 55 -15.30 12.71 -2.64
N TYR A 56 -15.38 13.43 -1.51
CA TYR A 56 -14.89 14.80 -1.38
C TYR A 56 -13.39 14.92 -1.67
N LEU A 57 -12.60 13.94 -1.22
CA LEU A 57 -11.16 13.89 -1.44
C LEU A 57 -10.76 13.28 -2.79
N GLY A 58 -11.71 12.71 -3.54
CA GLY A 58 -11.45 11.97 -4.77
C GLY A 58 -10.63 10.69 -4.54
N LEU A 59 -10.77 10.07 -3.36
CA LEU A 59 -10.04 8.86 -2.96
C LEU A 59 -11.01 7.68 -2.82
N LYS A 60 -10.48 6.47 -2.94
CA LYS A 60 -11.21 5.26 -2.49
C LYS A 60 -11.17 5.16 -0.97
N LYS A 61 -12.20 4.57 -0.37
CA LYS A 61 -12.22 4.32 1.08
C LYS A 61 -11.08 3.43 1.55
N GLU A 62 -10.62 2.53 0.69
CA GLU A 62 -9.56 1.56 0.98
C GLU A 62 -8.16 2.04 0.53
N GLY A 63 -8.07 3.27 0.00
CA GLY A 63 -6.84 3.83 -0.54
C GLY A 63 -6.52 3.40 -2.00
N PRO A 64 -5.31 3.71 -2.50
CA PRO A 64 -4.24 4.43 -1.80
C PRO A 64 -4.63 5.86 -1.44
N TYR A 65 -4.25 6.31 -0.25
CA TYR A 65 -4.71 7.59 0.33
C TYR A 65 -3.84 8.79 -0.05
N LYS A 66 -2.74 8.56 -0.78
CA LYS A 66 -1.74 9.56 -1.13
C LYS A 66 -1.20 9.34 -2.54
N PRO A 67 -0.91 10.43 -3.29
CA PRO A 67 -0.36 10.33 -4.63
C PRO A 67 1.11 9.87 -4.65
N ASP A 68 1.60 9.41 -5.80
CA ASP A 68 2.94 8.81 -5.95
C ASP A 68 4.11 9.68 -5.51
N HIS A 69 4.03 10.99 -5.77
CA HIS A 69 5.07 11.95 -5.40
C HIS A 69 5.04 12.37 -3.91
N TYR A 70 4.10 11.85 -3.12
CA TYR A 70 3.99 12.16 -1.71
C TYR A 70 5.14 11.54 -0.93
N ARG A 71 5.76 12.33 -0.04
CA ARG A 71 7.04 11.95 0.60
C ARG A 71 6.89 11.02 1.81
N TYR A 72 5.70 10.96 2.44
CA TYR A 72 5.28 9.98 3.46
C TYR A 72 3.78 10.03 3.66
#